data_AF-A0A3L7X217-F1
#
_entry.id   AF-A0A3L7X217-F1
#
_cell.length_a   1.000
_cell.length_b   1.000
_cell.length_c   1.000
_cell.angle_alpha   90.00
_cell.angle_beta   90.00
_cell.angle_gamma   90.00
#
_symmetry.space_group_name_H-M   'P 1'
#
loop_
_entity.id
_entity.type
_entity.pdbx_description
1 polymer ?
#
loop_
_entity_poly.entity_id
_entity_poly.type
_entity_poly.pdbx_seq_one_letter_code
_entity_poly.pdbx_strand_id
1 'polypeptide(L)'
;FSNLLSNAVKFSPEGGTVTISVHAGQYRFEEEYPDTTSTLFAGDSQPKETDERPAIFVSVQDEGIGIAPEELDNIWLDFYQIDGSATRRFGGTGLGLALVRDIVQAHGGTIWAESQLGVKTVVTFVIPAAMLE
;
A
#
# COMPACT_ATOMS: atom_id res chain seq x y z
N PHE A 1 -2.95 -3.65 9.39
CA PHE A 1 -4.19 -4.42 9.14
C PHE A 1 -5.49 -3.68 9.49
N SER A 2 -5.71 -3.26 10.74
CA SER A 2 -6.98 -2.61 11.16
C SER A 2 -7.33 -1.36 10.34
N ASN A 3 -6.33 -0.59 9.90
CA ASN A 3 -6.57 0.62 9.11
C ASN A 3 -7.11 0.29 7.70
N LEU A 4 -6.49 -0.69 7.01
CA LEU A 4 -6.93 -1.14 5.69
C LEU A 4 -8.37 -1.66 5.72
N LEU A 5 -8.68 -2.52 6.69
CA LEU A 5 -10.04 -3.07 6.85
C LEU A 5 -11.05 -1.98 7.21
N SER A 6 -10.67 -1.03 8.06
CA SER A 6 -11.54 0.08 8.43
C SER A 6 -11.87 0.96 7.21
N ASN A 7 -10.88 1.26 6.36
CA ASN A 7 -11.11 2.03 5.14
C ASN A 7 -12.03 1.28 4.17
N ALA A 8 -11.74 -0.01 3.93
CA ALA A 8 -12.57 -0.87 3.10
C ALA A 8 -14.05 -0.86 3.54
N VAL A 9 -14.32 -1.00 4.84
CA VAL A 9 -15.69 -0.96 5.39
C VAL A 9 -16.31 0.44 5.28
N LYS A 10 -15.56 1.51 5.56
CA LYS A 10 -16.06 2.89 5.53
C LYS A 10 -16.48 3.33 4.13
N PHE A 11 -15.76 2.90 3.10
CA PHE A 11 -15.97 3.35 1.72
C PHE A 11 -16.82 2.39 0.89
N SER A 12 -17.13 1.20 1.42
CA SER A 12 -18.09 0.28 0.82
C SER A 12 -19.55 0.73 1.02
N PRO A 13 -20.45 0.43 0.06
CA PRO A 13 -21.88 0.61 0.25
C PRO A 13 -22.45 -0.35 1.31
N GLU A 14 -23.62 -0.02 1.84
CA GLU A 14 -24.36 -0.92 2.74
C GLU A 14 -24.71 -2.22 2.01
N GLY A 15 -24.44 -3.37 2.64
CA GLY A 15 -24.57 -4.68 2.01
C GLY A 15 -23.45 -5.05 1.02
N GLY A 16 -22.45 -4.18 0.83
CA GLY A 16 -21.26 -4.48 0.05
C GLY A 16 -20.32 -5.49 0.72
N THR A 17 -19.43 -6.08 -0.07
CA THR A 17 -18.49 -7.11 0.41
C THR A 17 -17.07 -6.56 0.53
N VAL A 18 -16.43 -6.84 1.67
CA VAL A 18 -14.98 -6.66 1.85
C VAL A 18 -14.32 -8.04 1.85
N THR A 19 -13.38 -8.25 0.94
CA THR A 19 -12.64 -9.52 0.81
C THR A 19 -11.22 -9.35 1.31
N ILE A 20 -10.77 -10.26 2.18
CA ILE A 20 -9.36 -10.38 2.57
C ILE A 20 -8.81 -11.67 1.96
N SER A 21 -7.69 -11.58 1.26
CA SER A 21 -6.98 -12.74 0.74
C SER A 21 -5.54 -12.75 1.25
N VAL A 22 -5.02 -13.95 1.50
CA VAL A 22 -3.64 -14.19 1.90
C VAL A 22 -3.11 -15.35 1.09
N HIS A 23 -1.94 -15.20 0.50
CA HIS A 23 -1.26 -16.30 -0.18
C HIS A 23 0.26 -16.15 -0.05
N ALA A 24 0.96 -17.28 -0.10
CA ALA A 24 2.42 -17.30 -0.20
C ALA A 24 2.83 -17.34 -1.68
N GLY A 25 3.95 -16.71 -2.01
CA GLY A 25 4.52 -16.70 -3.35
C GLY A 25 5.98 -16.28 -3.36
N GLN A 26 6.52 -16.05 -4.54
CA GLN A 26 7.81 -15.38 -4.72
C GLN A 26 7.54 -13.91 -5.03
N TYR A 27 8.33 -13.01 -4.46
CA TYR A 27 8.26 -11.58 -4.76
C TYR A 27 9.66 -11.02 -4.94
N ARG A 28 9.80 -10.14 -5.94
CA ARG A 28 11.02 -9.42 -6.24
C ARG A 28 11.04 -8.12 -5.46
N PHE A 29 11.84 -8.08 -4.39
CA PHE A 29 12.03 -6.85 -3.61
C PHE A 29 13.12 -5.99 -4.24
N GLU A 30 12.91 -4.69 -4.27
CA GLU A 30 13.97 -3.72 -4.58
C GLU A 30 14.69 -3.38 -3.28
N GLU A 31 16.00 -3.63 -3.20
CA GLU A 31 16.80 -3.14 -2.07
C GLU A 31 17.21 -1.69 -2.32
N GLU A 32 16.71 -0.79 -1.48
CA GLU A 32 17.17 0.60 -1.44
C GLU A 32 18.35 0.67 -0.48
N TYR A 33 19.58 0.60 -1.01
CA TYR A 33 20.78 0.88 -0.23
C TYR A 33 20.79 2.39 0.10
N PRO A 34 20.86 2.79 1.38
CA PRO A 34 21.05 4.20 1.69
C PRO A 34 22.41 4.63 1.14
N ASP A 35 22.40 5.53 0.16
CA ASP A 35 23.58 6.13 -0.45
C ASP A 35 24.50 6.73 0.63
N THR A 36 25.50 5.98 1.08
CA THR A 36 26.56 6.51 1.96
C THR A 36 27.62 7.33 1.22
N THR A 37 27.45 7.58 -0.08
CA THR A 37 28.37 8.41 -0.88
C THR A 37 27.63 9.40 -1.77
N SER A 38 27.20 10.52 -1.19
CA SER A 38 27.06 11.75 -1.97
C SER A 38 28.45 12.18 -2.44
N THR A 39 28.79 11.94 -3.71
CA THR A 39 29.91 12.63 -4.35
C THR A 39 29.66 12.78 -5.85
N LEU A 40 28.95 13.85 -6.23
CA LEU A 40 29.22 14.77 -7.36
C LEU A 40 29.47 14.20 -8.79
N PHE A 41 29.36 12.89 -9.01
CA PHE A 41 29.55 12.21 -10.29
C PHE A 41 28.64 10.97 -10.32
N ALA A 42 27.41 11.12 -10.81
CA ALA A 42 26.53 9.99 -11.08
C ALA A 42 25.90 10.17 -12.48
N GLY A 43 26.75 10.10 -13.50
CA GLY A 43 26.32 9.55 -14.78
C GLY A 43 26.31 8.03 -14.62
N ASP A 44 25.23 7.41 -15.07
CA ASP A 44 24.87 6.00 -14.93
C ASP A 44 24.31 5.61 -13.56
N SER A 45 22.97 5.65 -13.45
CA SER A 45 22.19 4.98 -12.42
C SER A 45 22.57 3.50 -12.38
N GLN A 46 23.25 3.08 -11.30
CA GLN A 46 23.49 1.66 -11.04
C GLN A 46 22.14 0.90 -11.03
N PRO A 47 22.07 -0.29 -11.64
CA PRO A 47 20.85 -1.09 -11.57
C PRO A 47 20.56 -1.43 -10.11
N LYS A 48 19.34 -1.09 -9.64
CA LYS A 48 18.83 -1.53 -8.34
C LYS A 48 18.94 -3.06 -8.28
N GLU A 49 19.64 -3.56 -7.28
CA GLU A 49 19.71 -5.01 -7.05
C GLU A 49 18.31 -5.49 -6.64
N THR A 50 17.85 -6.57 -7.27
CA THR A 50 16.51 -7.11 -7.03
C THR A 50 16.64 -8.54 -6.54
N ASP A 51 16.04 -8.82 -5.38
CA ASP A 51 16.07 -10.13 -4.74
C ASP A 51 14.70 -10.80 -4.84
N GLU A 52 14.62 -11.96 -5.49
CA GLU A 52 13.42 -12.79 -5.52
C GLU A 52 13.46 -13.78 -4.36
N ARG A 53 12.55 -13.59 -3.41
CA ARG A 53 12.48 -14.42 -2.20
C ARG A 53 11.05 -14.79 -1.83
N PRO A 54 10.85 -15.86 -1.03
CA PRO A 54 9.55 -16.22 -0.50
C PRO A 54 8.89 -15.06 0.23
N ALA A 55 7.61 -14.85 -0.02
CA ALA A 55 6.86 -13.72 0.51
C ALA A 55 5.41 -14.09 0.82
N ILE A 56 4.81 -13.35 1.75
CA ILE A 56 3.39 -13.42 2.07
C ILE A 56 2.71 -12.18 1.50
N PHE A 57 1.75 -12.42 0.61
CA PHE A 57 0.89 -11.41 0.03
C PHE A 57 -0.39 -11.33 0.84
N VAL A 58 -0.81 -10.10 1.14
CA VAL A 58 -2.09 -9.83 1.78
C VAL A 58 -2.80 -8.73 1.02
N SER A 59 -4.02 -9.01 0.58
CA SER A 59 -4.87 -8.05 -0.11
C SER A 59 -6.16 -7.80 0.66
N VAL A 60 -6.58 -6.53 0.70
CA VAL A 60 -7.90 -6.10 1.17
C VAL A 60 -8.60 -5.44 -0.01
N GLN A 61 -9.69 -6.05 -0.46
CA GLN A 61 -10.54 -5.54 -1.53
C GLN A 61 -11.87 -5.07 -0.96
N ASP A 62 -12.32 -3.90 -1.40
CA ASP A 62 -13.66 -3.38 -1.16
C ASP A 62 -14.40 -3.08 -2.48
N GLU A 63 -15.73 -2.96 -2.40
CA GLU A 63 -16.62 -2.59 -3.51
C GLU A 63 -17.07 -1.14 -3.40
N GLY A 64 -16.19 -0.28 -2.86
CA GLY A 64 -16.49 1.10 -2.54
C GLY A 64 -16.45 2.04 -3.73
N ILE A 65 -16.45 3.34 -3.40
CA ILE A 65 -16.45 4.45 -4.37
C ILE A 65 -15.23 4.48 -5.30
N GLY A 66 -14.19 3.69 -5.02
CA GLY A 66 -12.94 3.68 -5.76
C GLY A 66 -12.12 4.96 -5.57
N ILE A 67 -10.93 4.96 -6.16
CA ILE A 67 -9.94 6.04 -6.12
C ILE A 67 -9.63 6.42 -7.57
N ALA A 68 -9.61 7.72 -7.86
CA ALA A 68 -9.23 8.19 -9.19
C ALA A 68 -7.74 7.92 -9.46
N PRO A 69 -7.32 7.59 -10.68
CA PRO A 69 -5.91 7.27 -10.98
C PRO A 69 -4.91 8.33 -10.50
N GLU A 70 -5.25 9.62 -10.64
CA GLU A 70 -4.46 10.77 -10.20
C GLU A 70 -4.33 10.90 -8.68
N GLU A 71 -5.17 10.20 -7.91
CA GLU A 71 -5.19 10.20 -6.45
C GLU A 71 -4.38 9.05 -5.85
N LEU A 72 -4.11 7.99 -6.63
CA LEU A 72 -3.52 6.73 -6.13
C LEU A 72 -2.13 6.91 -5.51
N ASP A 73 -1.33 7.84 -6.02
CA ASP A 73 -0.01 8.14 -5.44
C ASP A 73 -0.12 9.00 -4.18
N ASN A 74 -1.17 9.81 -4.08
CA ASN A 74 -1.35 10.78 -3.00
C ASN A 74 -1.92 10.14 -1.73
N ILE A 75 -2.63 9.01 -1.82
CA ILE A 75 -3.23 8.33 -0.64
C ILE A 75 -2.20 7.89 0.41
N TRP A 76 -0.92 7.84 0.04
CA TRP A 76 0.19 7.49 0.91
C TRP A 76 0.81 8.67 1.64
N LEU A 77 0.42 9.91 1.30
CA LEU A 77 0.96 11.13 1.90
C LEU A 77 0.33 11.39 3.26
N ASP A 78 1.15 11.87 4.20
CA ASP A 78 0.67 12.30 5.50
C ASP A 78 -0.37 13.41 5.38
N PHE A 79 -1.42 13.29 6.19
CA PHE A 79 -2.55 14.22 6.23
C PHE A 79 -3.37 14.33 4.93
N TYR A 80 -3.06 13.52 3.91
CA TYR A 80 -3.80 13.54 2.66
C TYR A 80 -5.17 12.88 2.78
N GLN A 81 -6.15 13.50 2.15
CA GLN A 81 -7.54 13.05 2.12
C GLN A 81 -8.14 13.41 0.76
N ILE A 82 -8.63 12.40 0.04
CA ILE A 82 -9.40 12.59 -1.19
C ILE A 82 -10.66 13.42 -0.85
N ASP A 83 -10.95 14.40 -1.71
CA ASP A 83 -11.77 15.59 -1.46
C ASP A 83 -13.06 15.44 -0.61
N GLY A 84 -13.37 16.53 0.11
CA GLY A 84 -14.15 16.67 1.35
C GLY A 84 -15.61 16.17 1.47
N SER A 85 -16.21 15.48 0.50
CA SER A 85 -17.63 15.06 0.59
C SER A 85 -17.82 13.73 1.34
N ALA A 86 -16.97 12.73 1.05
CA ALA A 86 -16.95 11.45 1.75
C ALA A 86 -16.18 11.52 3.08
N THR A 87 -15.10 12.30 3.13
CA THR A 87 -14.22 12.47 4.29
C THR A 87 -14.87 13.24 5.44
N ARG A 88 -15.77 14.20 5.16
CA ARG A 88 -16.62 14.83 6.20
C ARG A 88 -17.60 13.87 6.87
N ARG A 89 -18.01 12.79 6.18
CA ARG A 89 -18.98 11.81 6.71
C ARG A 89 -18.33 10.83 7.70
N PHE A 90 -17.05 10.51 7.52
CA PHE A 90 -16.38 9.47 8.30
C PHE A 90 -15.27 9.97 9.22
N GLY A 91 -14.75 11.19 9.01
CA GLY A 91 -13.67 11.77 9.82
C GLY A 91 -12.35 10.99 9.72
N GLY A 92 -11.23 11.68 9.94
CA GLY A 92 -9.90 11.07 9.94
C GLY A 92 -8.80 12.10 9.93
N THR A 93 -7.58 11.70 10.31
CA THR A 93 -6.39 12.56 10.28
C THR A 93 -5.62 12.49 8.96
N GLY A 94 -5.95 11.53 8.08
CA GLY A 94 -5.17 11.25 6.86
C GLY A 94 -3.89 10.43 7.11
N LEU A 95 -3.55 10.10 8.36
CA LEU A 95 -2.31 9.36 8.69
C LEU A 95 -2.41 7.85 8.49
N GLY A 96 -3.60 7.33 8.19
CA GLY A 96 -3.87 5.89 8.27
C GLY A 96 -3.06 5.05 7.30
N LEU A 97 -3.08 5.42 6.01
CA LEU A 97 -2.40 4.68 4.96
C LEU A 97 -0.89 4.96 4.92
N ALA A 98 -0.47 6.19 5.23
CA ALA A 98 0.94 6.54 5.41
C ALA A 98 1.60 5.67 6.49
N LEU A 99 0.97 5.56 7.67
CA LEU A 99 1.47 4.70 8.74
C LEU A 99 1.52 3.21 8.34
N VAL A 100 0.51 2.74 7.58
CA VAL A 100 0.54 1.35 7.09
C VAL A 100 1.70 1.14 6.13
N ARG A 101 1.99 2.11 5.25
CA ARG A 101 3.15 2.05 4.36
C ARG A 101 4.45 2.00 5.14
N ASP A 102 4.64 2.87 6.12
CA ASP A 102 5.84 2.87 6.96
C ASP A 102 6.03 1.55 7.70
N ILE A 103 4.94 0.98 8.24
CA ILE A 103 4.98 -0.32 8.91
C ILE A 103 5.37 -1.42 7.92
N VAL A 104 4.78 -1.46 6.73
CA VAL A 104 5.11 -2.47 5.72
C VAL A 104 6.57 -2.35 5.28
N GLN A 105 7.04 -1.12 5.03
CA GLN A 105 8.43 -0.85 4.66
C GLN A 105 9.41 -1.23 5.78
N ALA A 106 9.07 -0.96 7.04
CA ALA A 106 9.87 -1.38 8.20
C ALA A 106 9.99 -2.91 8.33
N HIS A 107 9.07 -3.68 7.74
CA HIS A 107 9.16 -5.14 7.63
C HIS A 107 9.87 -5.60 6.34
N GLY A 108 10.51 -4.70 5.60
CA GLY A 108 11.15 -4.99 4.32
C GLY A 108 10.15 -5.34 3.21
N GLY A 109 8.92 -4.85 3.34
CA GLY A 109 7.82 -5.13 2.44
C GLY A 109 7.51 -4.01 1.44
N THR A 110 6.59 -4.31 0.52
CA THR A 110 6.05 -3.35 -0.45
C THR A 110 4.53 -3.28 -0.29
N ILE A 111 3.95 -2.10 -0.49
CA ILE A 111 2.49 -1.89 -0.49
C ILE A 111 2.09 -1.05 -1.70
N TRP A 112 0.95 -1.38 -2.31
CA TRP A 112 0.36 -0.61 -3.40
C TRP A 112 -1.17 -0.70 -3.36
N ALA A 113 -1.82 0.14 -4.16
CA ALA A 113 -3.25 0.14 -4.33
C ALA A 113 -3.61 0.09 -5.82
N GLU A 114 -4.62 -0.71 -6.15
CA GLU A 114 -5.23 -0.77 -7.46
C GLU A 114 -6.71 -0.39 -7.30
N SER A 115 -7.20 0.54 -8.10
CA SER A 115 -8.58 0.98 -7.95
C SER A 115 -9.21 1.41 -9.28
N GLN A 116 -10.51 1.23 -9.35
CA GLN A 116 -11.34 1.78 -10.41
C GLN A 116 -12.46 2.60 -9.76
N LEU A 117 -12.54 3.88 -10.14
CA LEU A 117 -13.54 4.80 -9.64
C LEU A 117 -14.96 4.25 -9.86
N GLY A 118 -15.76 4.23 -8.79
CA GLY A 118 -17.12 3.73 -8.74
C GLY A 118 -17.26 2.21 -8.75
N VAL A 119 -16.17 1.44 -8.66
CA VAL A 119 -16.21 -0.03 -8.76
C VAL A 119 -15.58 -0.71 -7.55
N LYS A 120 -14.28 -0.48 -7.31
CA LYS A 120 -13.54 -1.18 -6.25
C LYS A 120 -12.21 -0.53 -5.93
N THR A 121 -11.69 -0.83 -4.75
CA THR A 121 -10.30 -0.60 -4.36
C THR A 121 -9.71 -1.90 -3.83
N VAL A 122 -8.47 -2.19 -4.21
CA VAL A 122 -7.67 -3.31 -3.70
C VAL A 122 -6.37 -2.73 -3.16
N VAL A 123 -6.13 -2.88 -1.86
CA VAL A 123 -4.84 -2.55 -1.26
C VAL A 123 -4.10 -3.84 -0.98
N THR A 124 -2.94 -4.00 -1.58
CA THR A 124 -2.09 -5.18 -1.42
C THR A 124 -0.78 -4.78 -0.79
N PHE A 125 -0.36 -5.52 0.23
CA PHE A 125 1.01 -5.47 0.71
C PHE A 125 1.64 -6.86 0.70
N VAL A 126 2.95 -6.87 0.57
CA VAL A 126 3.78 -8.06 0.56
C VAL A 126 4.92 -7.88 1.55
N ILE A 127 5.19 -8.92 2.34
CA ILE A 127 6.31 -8.95 3.27
C ILE A 127 7.15 -10.21 3.01
N PRO A 128 8.48 -10.17 3.26
CA PRO A 128 9.31 -11.35 3.21
C PRO A 128 8.76 -12.43 4.15
N ALA A 129 8.70 -13.68 3.69
CA ALA A 129 8.29 -14.78 4.54
C ALA A 129 9.44 -15.12 5.49
N ALA A 130 9.15 -15.14 6.80
CA ALA A 130 10.12 -15.65 7.76
C ALA A 130 10.27 -17.16 7.54
N MET A 131 11.51 -17.61 7.35
CA MET A 131 11.85 -19.02 7.46
C MET A 131 11.88 -19.33 8.95
N LEU A 132 10.90 -20.08 9.45
CA LEU A 132 11.00 -20.67 10.79
C LEU A 132 12.00 -21.81 10.72
N GLU A 133 13.15 -21.66 11.38
CA GLU A 133 14.10 -22.75 11.67
C GLU A 133 13.61 -23.63 12.83
#